data_AF-A0A5J4KPB5-F1
#
_entry.id   AF-A0A5J4KPB5-F1
#
_cell.length_a   1.000
_cell.length_b   1.000
_cell.length_c   1.000
_cell.angle_alpha   90.00
_cell.angle_beta   90.00
_cell.angle_gamma   90.00
#
_symmetry.space_group_name_H-M   'P 1'
#
loop_
_entity.id
_entity.type
_entity.pdbx_description
1 polymer ?
#
loop_
_entity_poly.entity_id
_entity_poly.type
_entity_poly.pdbx_seq_one_letter_code
_entity_poly.pdbx_strand_id
1 'polypeptide(L)'
;MKVWIVSKMLIHNRVWIHGLTEENKHVRLLTNKGQYPSSGTKFEVGQLWDLIFHPATTITPPHTEDVLVTHWKFLGQEDHLLDVLTSRVKIWHTLDELFDGALSTYIDHHKMYLSEKQPLPISMGYWLTDAILLKWHSNSRNEYPCYRYHNEKERIIDYTGFGYTNFVQQFSPIPKNTLVHVSLGKWWTPHNTFATHDSSKVGKRCYLQISDWYMQ
;
A
#
# COMPACT_ATOMS: atom_id res chain seq x y z
N MET A 1 -8.03 -20.36 7.73
CA MET A 1 -6.72 -20.10 7.12
C MET A 1 -6.01 -19.06 7.96
N LYS A 2 -4.76 -19.31 8.33
CA LYS A 2 -3.95 -18.34 9.09
C LYS A 2 -3.58 -17.15 8.21
N VAL A 3 -3.75 -15.95 8.77
CA VAL A 3 -3.44 -14.68 8.13
C VAL A 3 -2.76 -13.74 9.12
N TRP A 4 -1.54 -13.31 8.80
CA TRP A 4 -0.88 -12.20 9.49
C TRP A 4 -1.44 -10.89 8.96
N ILE A 5 -1.80 -9.97 9.84
CA ILE A 5 -2.16 -8.60 9.46
C ILE A 5 -0.87 -7.80 9.35
N VAL A 6 -0.57 -7.35 8.14
CA VAL A 6 0.74 -6.77 7.82
C VAL A 6 0.68 -5.25 7.73
N SER A 7 -0.43 -4.68 7.25
CA SER A 7 -0.56 -3.23 7.12
C SER A 7 -2.00 -2.79 7.29
N LYS A 8 -2.17 -1.56 7.81
CA LYS A 8 -3.44 -0.83 7.84
C LYS A 8 -3.26 0.56 7.27
N MET A 9 -4.20 0.96 6.42
CA MET A 9 -4.31 2.34 5.93
C MET A 9 -5.68 2.91 6.26
N LEU A 10 -5.75 4.20 6.62
CA LEU A 10 -7.02 4.91 6.82
C LEU A 10 -7.26 5.89 5.67
N ILE A 11 -8.26 5.61 4.84
CA ILE A 11 -8.60 6.38 3.65
C ILE A 11 -10.09 6.74 3.74
N HIS A 12 -10.41 8.04 3.88
CA HIS A 12 -11.79 8.56 3.97
C HIS A 12 -12.71 7.76 4.92
N ASN A 13 -12.28 7.58 6.18
CA ASN A 13 -12.98 6.81 7.24
C ASN A 13 -13.13 5.30 7.00
N ARG A 14 -12.44 4.76 5.99
CA ARG A 14 -12.37 3.32 5.71
C ARG A 14 -10.97 2.80 5.93
N VAL A 15 -10.88 1.59 6.47
CA VAL A 15 -9.60 0.94 6.72
C VAL A 15 -9.35 -0.09 5.64
N TRP A 16 -8.21 0.04 4.98
CA TRP A 16 -7.70 -1.00 4.12
C TRP A 16 -6.77 -1.85 4.95
N ILE A 17 -7.07 -3.14 5.04
CA ILE A 17 -6.37 -4.08 5.90
C ILE A 17 -5.72 -5.09 4.97
N HIS A 18 -4.40 -5.13 5.00
CA HIS A 18 -3.63 -6.08 4.21
C HIS A 18 -3.16 -7.22 5.11
N GLY A 19 -3.15 -8.41 4.55
CA GLY A 19 -2.63 -9.59 5.22
C GLY A 19 -1.82 -10.49 4.30
N LEU A 20 -1.08 -11.38 4.93
CA LEU A 20 -0.35 -12.47 4.28
C LEU A 20 -0.90 -13.79 4.81
N THR A 21 -1.29 -14.69 3.93
CA THR A 21 -1.76 -16.03 4.33
C THR A 21 -0.58 -16.95 4.65
N GLU A 22 -0.83 -18.07 5.34
CA GLU A 22 0.16 -19.15 5.54
C GLU A 22 0.69 -19.78 4.25
N GLU A 23 -0.02 -19.59 3.14
CA GLU A 23 0.39 -19.98 1.78
C GLU A 23 1.16 -18.87 1.05
N ASN A 24 1.59 -17.83 1.77
CA ASN A 24 2.31 -16.65 1.24
C ASN A 24 1.52 -15.87 0.18
N LYS A 25 0.18 -15.91 0.23
CA LYS A 25 -0.68 -15.09 -0.63
C LYS A 25 -1.04 -13.79 0.08
N HIS A 26 -0.91 -12.69 -0.64
CA HIS A 26 -1.42 -11.41 -0.19
C HIS A 26 -2.95 -11.39 -0.24
N VAL A 27 -3.58 -10.77 0.75
CA VAL A 27 -5.03 -10.55 0.82
C VAL A 27 -5.34 -9.14 1.29
N ARG A 28 -6.40 -8.54 0.75
CA ARG A 28 -6.99 -7.29 1.26
C ARG A 28 -8.37 -7.58 1.80
N LEU A 29 -8.55 -7.35 3.10
CA LEU A 29 -9.76 -7.77 3.80
C LEU A 29 -10.90 -6.78 3.57
N LEU A 30 -11.98 -7.28 2.99
CA LEU A 30 -13.27 -6.63 2.92
C LEU A 30 -14.23 -7.29 3.92
N THR A 31 -15.25 -6.53 4.33
CA THR A 31 -16.41 -7.10 5.02
C THR A 31 -17.14 -8.10 4.11
N ASN A 32 -17.96 -8.97 4.69
CA ASN A 32 -18.83 -9.89 3.93
C ASN A 32 -19.79 -9.19 2.94
N LYS A 33 -19.97 -7.87 3.05
CA LYS A 33 -20.75 -7.03 2.13
C LYS A 33 -19.91 -6.40 1.00
N GLY A 34 -18.62 -6.74 0.88
CA GLY A 34 -17.72 -6.17 -0.13
C GLY A 34 -17.29 -4.73 0.14
N GLN A 35 -17.42 -4.26 1.39
CA GLN A 35 -16.99 -2.92 1.79
C GLN A 35 -15.71 -2.98 2.60
N TYR A 36 -14.89 -1.94 2.53
CA TYR A 36 -13.79 -1.76 3.48
C TYR A 36 -14.32 -1.61 4.91
N PRO A 37 -13.65 -2.25 5.89
CA PRO A 37 -13.93 -2.05 7.31
C PRO A 37 -13.92 -0.57 7.74
N SER A 38 -14.60 -0.25 8.84
CA SER A 38 -14.52 1.06 9.49
C SER A 38 -13.25 1.17 10.35
N SER A 39 -12.96 2.37 10.85
CA SER A 39 -11.84 2.63 11.77
C SER A 39 -11.89 1.80 13.06
N GLY A 40 -13.06 1.38 13.52
CA GLY A 40 -13.26 0.50 14.68
C GLY A 40 -13.07 -1.00 14.39
N THR A 41 -12.35 -1.35 13.32
CA THR A 41 -12.01 -2.74 13.01
C THR A 41 -11.14 -3.35 14.12
N LYS A 42 -11.31 -4.66 14.36
CA LYS A 42 -10.58 -5.42 15.39
C LYS A 42 -9.16 -5.83 14.99
N PHE A 43 -8.90 -5.81 13.68
CA PHE A 43 -7.62 -6.27 13.13
C PHE A 43 -6.60 -5.18 13.35
N GLU A 44 -5.43 -5.55 13.88
CA GLU A 44 -4.27 -4.69 14.08
C GLU A 44 -3.04 -5.32 13.44
N VAL A 45 -2.12 -4.47 12.97
CA VAL A 45 -0.84 -4.90 12.40
C VAL A 45 -0.05 -5.69 13.46
N GLY A 46 0.61 -6.77 13.05
CA GLY A 46 1.30 -7.69 13.95
C GLY A 46 0.44 -8.84 14.46
N GLN A 47 -0.88 -8.79 14.27
CA GLN A 47 -1.75 -9.87 14.74
C GLN A 47 -1.81 -11.05 13.77
N LEU A 48 -1.95 -12.24 14.34
CA LEU A 48 -2.27 -13.47 13.64
C LEU A 48 -3.73 -13.88 13.86
N TRP A 49 -4.42 -14.17 12.78
CA TRP A 49 -5.84 -14.55 12.79
C TRP A 49 -6.08 -15.84 12.01
N ASP A 50 -7.05 -16.64 12.45
CA ASP A 50 -7.65 -17.68 11.62
C ASP A 50 -8.91 -17.10 10.96
N LEU A 51 -8.88 -16.98 9.63
CA LEU A 51 -9.94 -16.38 8.84
C LEU A 51 -10.60 -17.42 7.92
N ILE A 52 -11.91 -17.26 7.73
CA ILE A 52 -12.65 -17.84 6.61
C ILE A 52 -13.04 -16.68 5.69
N PHE A 53 -12.63 -16.78 4.43
CA PHE A 53 -12.91 -15.80 3.39
C PHE A 53 -12.98 -16.45 2.02
N HIS A 54 -13.53 -15.72 1.07
CA HIS A 54 -13.55 -16.10 -0.34
C HIS A 54 -13.26 -14.87 -1.20
N PRO A 55 -12.78 -15.03 -2.46
CA PRO A 55 -12.50 -13.91 -3.35
C PRO A 55 -13.71 -12.97 -3.48
N ALA A 56 -13.43 -11.67 -3.61
CA ALA A 56 -14.45 -10.70 -3.94
C ALA A 56 -15.06 -11.00 -5.32
N THR A 57 -16.37 -10.82 -5.45
CA THR A 57 -17.09 -11.08 -6.71
C THR A 57 -16.81 -10.02 -7.77
N THR A 58 -16.47 -8.81 -7.34
CA THR A 58 -16.21 -7.67 -8.21
C THR A 58 -14.77 -7.21 -7.99
N ILE A 59 -13.87 -7.73 -8.83
CA ILE A 59 -12.44 -7.42 -8.80
C ILE A 59 -12.10 -6.57 -10.02
N THR A 60 -11.32 -5.50 -9.80
CA THR A 60 -10.69 -4.75 -10.88
C THR A 60 -9.19 -4.80 -10.65
N PRO A 61 -8.41 -5.51 -11.49
CA PRO A 61 -6.97 -5.56 -11.32
C PRO A 61 -6.37 -4.13 -11.36
N PRO A 62 -5.28 -3.84 -10.63
CA PRO A 62 -4.36 -4.77 -9.97
C PRO A 62 -4.85 -5.38 -8.64
N HIS A 63 -6.04 -5.00 -8.15
CA HIS A 63 -6.54 -5.36 -6.83
C HIS A 63 -7.17 -6.76 -6.74
N THR A 64 -6.48 -7.77 -7.28
CA THR A 64 -6.97 -9.15 -7.32
C THR A 64 -6.97 -9.86 -5.97
N GLU A 65 -6.31 -9.28 -4.98
CA GLU A 65 -6.18 -9.79 -3.62
C GLU A 65 -7.39 -9.49 -2.71
N ASP A 66 -8.44 -8.82 -3.22
CA ASP A 66 -9.65 -8.53 -2.45
C ASP A 66 -10.39 -9.81 -2.03
N VAL A 67 -10.64 -9.96 -0.72
CA VAL A 67 -11.36 -11.10 -0.14
C VAL A 67 -12.48 -10.65 0.79
N LEU A 68 -13.60 -11.37 0.78
CA LEU A 68 -14.74 -11.16 1.66
C LEU A 68 -14.57 -12.02 2.90
N VAL A 69 -14.32 -11.40 4.06
CA VAL A 69 -14.18 -12.12 5.33
C VAL A 69 -15.55 -12.44 5.92
N THR A 70 -15.80 -13.72 6.20
CA THR A 70 -17.06 -14.22 6.78
C THR A 70 -16.91 -14.74 8.19
N HIS A 71 -15.71 -15.19 8.57
CA HIS A 71 -15.39 -15.63 9.93
C HIS A 71 -13.97 -15.23 10.34
N TRP A 72 -13.76 -15.03 11.64
CA TRP A 72 -12.46 -14.68 12.21
C TRP A 72 -12.32 -15.24 13.63
N LYS A 73 -11.09 -15.64 13.96
CA LYS A 73 -10.68 -16.01 15.32
C LYS A 73 -9.27 -15.48 15.58
N PHE A 74 -9.11 -14.73 16.65
CA PHE A 74 -7.79 -14.21 17.04
C PHE A 74 -6.92 -15.38 17.51
N LEU A 75 -5.68 -15.45 17.00
CA LEU A 75 -4.73 -16.50 17.37
C LEU A 75 -3.59 -15.97 18.25
N GLY A 76 -3.20 -14.70 18.10
CA GLY A 76 -2.12 -14.11 18.90
C GLY A 76 -1.46 -12.93 18.22
N GLN A 77 -0.37 -12.45 18.83
CA GLN A 77 0.56 -11.49 18.23
C GLN A 77 1.73 -12.24 17.60
N GLU A 78 2.29 -11.69 16.52
CA GLU A 78 3.51 -12.12 15.89
C GLU A 78 4.62 -11.13 16.25
N ASP A 79 5.45 -11.52 17.22
CA ASP A 79 6.55 -10.68 17.71
C ASP A 79 7.67 -10.52 16.65
N HIS A 80 7.76 -11.45 15.71
CA HIS A 80 8.80 -11.52 14.68
C HIS A 80 8.25 -11.30 13.28
N LEU A 81 7.33 -10.33 13.11
CA LEU A 81 6.64 -10.10 11.83
C LEU A 81 7.63 -9.80 10.70
N LEU A 82 8.72 -9.06 10.97
CA LEU A 82 9.77 -8.79 9.98
C LEU A 82 10.40 -10.09 9.45
N ASP A 83 10.69 -11.06 10.32
CA ASP A 83 11.28 -12.34 9.94
C ASP A 83 10.29 -13.19 9.13
N VAL A 84 9.01 -13.16 9.52
CA VAL A 84 7.92 -13.81 8.76
C VAL A 84 7.82 -13.23 7.35
N LEU A 85 7.85 -11.91 7.19
CA LEU A 85 7.74 -11.26 5.89
C LEU A 85 8.96 -11.57 5.02
N THR A 86 10.16 -11.34 5.54
CA THR A 86 11.42 -11.50 4.78
C THR A 86 11.68 -12.94 4.33
N SER A 87 11.15 -13.95 5.04
CA SER A 87 11.29 -15.36 4.66
C SER A 87 10.23 -15.88 3.68
N ARG A 88 9.16 -15.11 3.42
CA ARG A 88 7.96 -15.62 2.71
C ARG A 88 7.59 -14.88 1.44
N VAL A 89 7.99 -13.62 1.30
CA VAL A 89 7.52 -12.75 0.22
C VAL A 89 8.65 -12.36 -0.72
N LYS A 90 8.31 -12.05 -1.97
CA LYS A 90 9.24 -11.38 -2.88
C LYS A 90 9.50 -9.97 -2.34
N ILE A 91 10.77 -9.60 -2.24
CA ILE A 91 11.21 -8.27 -1.85
C ILE A 91 11.85 -7.60 -3.07
N TRP A 92 11.40 -6.39 -3.37
CA TRP A 92 12.09 -5.51 -4.31
C TRP A 92 13.21 -4.76 -3.61
N HIS A 93 14.32 -4.52 -4.31
CA HIS A 93 15.50 -3.89 -3.75
C HIS A 93 15.72 -2.47 -4.27
N THR A 94 15.03 -2.07 -5.32
CA THR A 94 15.07 -0.71 -5.86
C THR A 94 13.68 -0.19 -6.14
N LEU A 95 13.53 1.13 -6.18
CA LEU A 95 12.26 1.77 -6.50
C LEU A 95 11.79 1.48 -7.94
N ASP A 96 12.73 1.30 -8.88
CA ASP A 96 12.42 0.99 -10.29
C ASP A 96 11.99 -0.48 -10.48
N GLU A 97 12.27 -1.39 -9.53
CA GLU A 97 11.82 -2.79 -9.55
C GLU A 97 10.36 -2.97 -9.09
N LEU A 98 9.80 -1.97 -8.38
CA LEU A 98 8.46 -2.08 -7.81
C LEU A 98 7.44 -2.46 -8.87
N PHE A 99 6.59 -3.42 -8.52
CA PHE A 99 5.54 -3.93 -9.41
C PHE A 99 6.10 -4.43 -10.74
N ASP A 100 7.26 -5.07 -10.69
CA ASP A 100 8.00 -5.62 -11.83
C ASP A 100 8.32 -4.55 -12.89
N GLY A 101 8.60 -3.32 -12.43
CA GLY A 101 8.90 -2.17 -13.30
C GLY A 101 7.69 -1.58 -14.01
N ALA A 102 6.46 -1.93 -13.61
CA ALA A 102 5.22 -1.41 -14.22
C ALA A 102 4.82 -0.01 -13.70
N LEU A 103 5.68 0.69 -12.98
CA LEU A 103 5.38 2.05 -12.53
C LEU A 103 5.84 3.08 -13.54
N SER A 104 4.91 3.96 -13.92
CA SER A 104 5.16 5.12 -14.76
C SER A 104 5.30 6.41 -13.92
N THR A 105 5.98 7.39 -14.49
CA THR A 105 5.99 8.78 -14.01
C THR A 105 5.70 9.72 -15.17
N TYR A 106 5.10 10.88 -14.90
CA TYR A 106 5.07 11.96 -15.89
C TYR A 106 6.39 12.71 -15.88
N ILE A 107 6.72 13.31 -17.03
CA ILE A 107 7.76 14.33 -17.12
C ILE A 107 7.39 15.44 -16.10
N ASP A 108 8.36 15.86 -15.29
CA ASP A 108 8.25 16.88 -14.24
C ASP A 108 7.37 16.54 -13.02
N HIS A 109 6.97 15.27 -12.85
CA HIS A 109 6.27 14.83 -11.64
C HIS A 109 6.99 13.69 -10.92
N HIS A 110 7.09 13.84 -9.61
CA HIS A 110 7.79 12.89 -8.74
C HIS A 110 6.92 11.70 -8.29
N LYS A 111 5.61 11.69 -8.58
CA LYS A 111 4.69 10.62 -8.17
C LYS A 111 4.65 9.48 -9.18
N MET A 112 4.76 8.26 -8.68
CA MET A 112 4.72 7.03 -9.47
C MET A 112 3.31 6.42 -9.48
N TYR A 113 2.91 5.83 -10.60
CA TYR A 113 1.60 5.21 -10.75
C TYR A 113 1.60 4.06 -11.77
N LEU A 114 0.68 3.13 -11.60
CA LEU A 114 0.30 2.16 -12.60
C LEU A 114 -0.78 2.75 -13.52
N SER A 115 -0.65 2.55 -14.83
CA SER A 115 -1.64 2.98 -15.83
C SER A 115 -2.47 1.80 -16.34
N GLU A 116 -3.70 2.05 -16.80
CA GLU A 116 -4.59 1.01 -17.38
C GLU A 116 -4.00 0.29 -18.61
N LYS A 117 -2.91 0.81 -19.20
CA LYS A 117 -2.31 0.29 -20.45
C LYS A 117 -1.22 -0.76 -20.23
N GLN A 118 -0.83 -1.03 -18.99
CA GLN A 118 0.25 -1.95 -18.67
C GLN A 118 -0.28 -3.28 -18.09
N PRO A 119 0.51 -4.36 -18.13
CA PRO A 119 0.19 -5.57 -17.38
C PRO A 119 -0.14 -5.21 -15.92
N LEU A 120 -1.15 -5.85 -15.35
CA LEU A 120 -1.68 -5.50 -14.04
C LEU A 120 -1.06 -6.45 -13.00
N PRO A 121 -0.02 -6.03 -12.25
CA PRO A 121 0.57 -6.82 -11.18
C PRO A 121 -0.40 -6.88 -10.00
N ILE A 122 -0.02 -7.58 -8.92
CA ILE A 122 -0.71 -7.42 -7.64
C ILE A 122 -0.59 -5.97 -7.15
N SER A 123 -1.58 -5.49 -6.38
CA SER A 123 -1.61 -4.08 -5.95
C SER A 123 -0.80 -3.77 -4.69
N MET A 124 -0.01 -4.70 -4.17
CA MET A 124 0.83 -4.51 -2.98
C MET A 124 2.09 -5.37 -3.00
N GLY A 125 3.06 -5.02 -2.16
CA GLY A 125 4.25 -5.82 -1.94
C GLY A 125 5.23 -5.12 -1.01
N TYR A 126 6.50 -5.53 -1.09
CA TYR A 126 7.52 -5.10 -0.14
C TYR A 126 8.79 -4.60 -0.83
N TRP A 127 9.33 -3.53 -0.27
CA TRP A 127 10.54 -2.88 -0.75
C TRP A 127 11.55 -2.79 0.39
N LEU A 128 12.73 -3.37 0.21
CA LEU A 128 13.87 -3.08 1.07
C LEU A 128 14.53 -1.81 0.53
N THR A 129 14.39 -0.70 1.25
CA THR A 129 14.79 0.62 0.74
C THR A 129 16.27 0.70 0.39
N ASP A 130 16.59 1.14 -0.82
CA ASP A 130 17.96 1.37 -1.30
C ASP A 130 18.51 2.75 -0.94
N ALA A 131 17.64 3.65 -0.48
CA ALA A 131 17.97 5.00 -0.03
C ALA A 131 17.16 5.37 1.22
N ILE A 132 17.61 6.41 1.92
CA ILE A 132 16.82 7.02 2.98
C ILE A 132 15.58 7.70 2.40
N LEU A 133 14.42 7.53 3.03
CA LEU A 133 13.21 8.25 2.67
C LEU A 133 13.01 9.41 3.63
N LEU A 134 13.18 10.63 3.12
CA LEU A 134 13.06 11.84 3.92
C LEU A 134 11.60 12.23 4.01
N LYS A 135 11.14 12.62 5.19
CA LYS A 135 9.80 13.20 5.33
C LYS A 135 9.67 14.40 4.40
N TRP A 136 8.58 14.42 3.65
CA TRP A 136 8.21 15.53 2.79
C TRP A 136 6.81 16.04 3.16
N HIS A 137 6.65 17.35 3.06
CA HIS A 137 5.34 17.98 3.20
C HIS A 137 4.98 18.54 1.84
N SER A 138 3.81 18.17 1.34
CA SER A 138 3.18 18.98 0.31
C SER A 138 2.61 20.24 0.95
N ASN A 139 2.76 21.39 0.27
CA ASN A 139 2.28 22.69 0.73
C ASN A 139 0.74 22.82 0.74
N SER A 140 0.01 21.75 0.41
CA SER A 140 -1.46 21.72 0.38
C SER A 140 -2.02 21.16 1.69
N ARG A 141 -2.94 21.90 2.32
CA ARG A 141 -3.66 21.50 3.54
C ARG A 141 -4.47 20.19 3.41
N ASN A 142 -4.67 19.68 2.19
CA ASN A 142 -5.49 18.50 1.90
C ASN A 142 -4.68 17.29 1.41
N GLU A 143 -3.35 17.33 1.51
CA GLU A 143 -2.51 16.24 1.00
C GLU A 143 -2.06 15.27 2.10
N TYR A 144 -1.98 14.00 1.72
CA TYR A 144 -1.37 12.96 2.54
C TYR A 144 0.08 13.36 2.89
N PRO A 145 0.59 12.98 4.06
CA PRO A 145 2.00 13.10 4.35
C PRO A 145 2.74 12.28 3.29
N CYS A 146 3.95 12.68 2.94
CA CYS A 146 4.70 12.00 1.91
C CYS A 146 6.15 11.82 2.31
N TYR A 147 6.82 10.93 1.59
CA TYR A 147 8.25 10.73 1.68
C TYR A 147 8.89 11.06 0.35
N ARG A 148 10.02 11.76 0.44
CA ARG A 148 10.93 12.05 -0.66
C ARG A 148 11.99 10.97 -0.70
N TYR A 149 11.99 10.22 -1.80
CA TYR A 149 13.09 9.36 -2.21
C TYR A 149 14.00 10.19 -3.11
N HIS A 150 15.29 10.21 -2.78
CA HIS A 150 16.30 10.88 -3.58
C HIS A 150 17.48 9.94 -3.77
N ASN A 151 17.61 9.43 -5.00
CA ASN A 151 18.79 8.73 -5.49
C ASN A 151 19.19 9.38 -6.84
N GLU A 152 19.53 8.59 -7.87
CA GLU A 152 19.71 9.09 -9.25
C GLU A 152 18.50 9.87 -9.80
N LYS A 153 17.31 9.64 -9.21
CA LYS A 153 16.06 10.32 -9.53
C LYS A 153 15.37 10.75 -8.24
N GLU A 154 14.59 11.84 -8.33
CA GLU A 154 13.74 12.30 -7.24
C GLU A 154 12.30 11.77 -7.40
N ARG A 155 11.77 11.19 -6.32
CA ARG A 155 10.39 10.68 -6.24
C ARG A 155 9.72 11.12 -4.94
N ILE A 156 8.41 11.33 -5.01
CA ILE A 156 7.54 11.64 -3.88
C ILE A 156 6.50 10.53 -3.80
N ILE A 157 6.39 9.91 -2.63
CA ILE A 157 5.49 8.79 -2.38
C ILE A 157 4.58 9.15 -1.22
N ASP A 158 3.27 9.04 -1.43
CA ASP A 158 2.28 9.34 -0.38
C ASP A 158 2.33 8.27 0.72
N TYR A 159 2.17 8.67 1.97
CA TYR A 159 2.03 7.79 3.12
C TYR A 159 0.57 7.76 3.59
N THR A 160 -0.01 6.55 3.59
CA THR A 160 -1.42 6.32 3.93
C THR A 160 -1.59 5.41 5.15
N GLY A 161 -0.50 5.07 5.84
CA GLY A 161 -0.53 4.22 7.03
C GLY A 161 -1.42 4.77 8.14
N PHE A 162 -2.07 3.86 8.87
CA PHE A 162 -3.08 4.15 9.90
C PHE A 162 -2.56 5.07 11.03
N GLY A 163 -1.25 5.07 11.29
CA GLY A 163 -0.58 5.95 12.26
C GLY A 163 -0.69 7.45 11.95
N TYR A 164 -1.06 7.84 10.71
CA TYR A 164 -1.18 9.25 10.33
C TYR A 164 -2.30 9.99 11.08
N THR A 165 -3.43 9.34 11.39
CA THR A 165 -4.59 10.04 11.96
C THR A 165 -4.46 10.38 13.44
N ASN A 166 -3.47 9.82 14.13
CA ASN A 166 -3.23 10.09 15.54
C ASN A 166 -2.18 11.18 15.79
N PHE A 167 -1.58 11.81 14.77
CA PHE A 167 -0.54 12.85 14.91
C PHE A 167 0.68 12.48 15.80
N VAL A 168 0.74 11.25 16.34
CA VAL A 168 1.69 10.83 17.39
C VAL A 168 2.84 9.99 16.84
N GLN A 169 2.76 9.50 15.60
CA GLN A 169 3.96 8.98 14.95
C GLN A 169 4.81 10.19 14.53
N GLN A 170 5.84 10.48 15.33
CA GLN A 170 6.90 11.40 14.95
C GLN A 170 7.46 10.91 13.61
N PHE A 171 6.99 11.53 12.54
CA PHE A 171 7.42 11.31 11.16
C PHE A 171 8.93 11.46 11.05
N SER A 172 9.62 10.36 11.29
CA SER A 172 11.07 10.27 11.20
C SER A 172 11.43 9.84 9.78
N PRO A 173 12.62 10.18 9.28
CA PRO A 173 13.13 9.58 8.06
C PRO A 173 13.07 8.05 8.15
N ILE A 174 12.66 7.39 7.07
CA ILE A 174 12.75 5.92 6.99
C ILE A 174 14.18 5.60 6.53
N PRO A 175 15.00 4.91 7.35
CA PRO A 175 16.38 4.60 6.99
C PRO A 175 16.48 3.73 5.73
N LYS A 176 17.65 3.77 5.08
CA LYS A 176 18.03 2.76 4.09
C LYS A 176 17.99 1.36 4.74
N ASN A 177 17.74 0.33 3.93
CA ASN A 177 17.59 -1.08 4.34
C ASN A 177 16.42 -1.32 5.30
N THR A 178 15.38 -0.48 5.22
CA THR A 178 14.14 -0.69 5.97
C THR A 178 13.16 -1.44 5.07
N LEU A 179 12.49 -2.47 5.61
CA LEU A 179 11.43 -3.15 4.87
C LEU A 179 10.17 -2.27 4.89
N VAL A 180 9.76 -1.81 3.73
CA VAL A 180 8.59 -0.95 3.54
C VAL A 180 7.50 -1.74 2.85
N HIS A 181 6.30 -1.73 3.43
CA HIS A 181 5.10 -2.22 2.77
C HIS A 181 4.57 -1.11 1.84
N VAL A 182 4.47 -1.43 0.54
CA VAL A 182 3.95 -0.52 -0.49
C VAL A 182 2.66 -1.05 -1.09
N SER A 183 1.80 -0.13 -1.54
CA SER A 183 0.55 -0.48 -2.19
C SER A 183 0.12 0.55 -3.23
N LEU A 184 -0.73 0.10 -4.15
CA LEU A 184 -1.36 0.93 -5.15
C LEU A 184 -2.74 1.37 -4.66
N GLY A 185 -3.02 2.67 -4.76
CA GLY A 185 -4.35 3.22 -4.54
C GLY A 185 -5.37 2.70 -5.57
N LYS A 186 -6.65 2.97 -5.34
CA LYS A 186 -7.70 2.61 -6.30
C LYS A 186 -7.51 3.36 -7.61
N TRP A 187 -8.06 2.78 -8.68
CA TRP A 187 -8.25 3.49 -9.94
C TRP A 187 -8.89 4.85 -9.70
N TRP A 188 -8.16 5.88 -10.07
CA TRP A 188 -8.60 7.27 -9.99
C TRP A 188 -8.31 7.96 -11.31
N THR A 189 -9.24 8.80 -11.76
CA THR A 189 -9.04 9.66 -12.93
C THR A 189 -8.55 11.02 -12.45
N PRO A 190 -7.31 11.40 -12.78
CA PRO A 190 -6.81 12.73 -12.47
C PRO A 190 -7.60 13.83 -13.14
N HIS A 191 -7.65 15.00 -12.49
CA HIS A 191 -8.20 16.20 -13.10
C HIS A 191 -7.46 16.53 -14.40
N ASN A 192 -8.20 17.09 -15.35
CA ASN A 192 -7.68 17.44 -16.68
C ASN A 192 -6.65 18.58 -16.65
N THR A 193 -6.38 19.17 -15.49
CA THR A 193 -5.29 20.14 -15.27
C THR A 193 -3.91 19.56 -15.60
N PHE A 194 -3.78 18.23 -15.69
CA PHE A 194 -2.56 17.53 -16.09
C PHE A 194 -2.58 17.05 -17.56
N ALA A 195 -3.59 17.42 -18.33
CA ALA A 195 -3.62 17.17 -19.76
C ALA A 195 -2.88 18.25 -20.53
N THR A 196 -2.23 17.85 -21.62
CA THR A 196 -1.56 18.78 -22.54
C THR A 196 -2.55 19.68 -23.29
N HIS A 197 -3.82 19.25 -23.40
CA HIS A 197 -4.94 19.99 -24.00
C HIS A 197 -6.26 19.64 -23.32
N ASP A 198 -7.23 20.56 -23.30
CA ASP A 198 -8.58 20.36 -22.72
C ASP A 198 -9.33 19.15 -23.31
N SER A 199 -8.99 18.72 -24.52
CA SER A 199 -9.54 17.53 -25.19
C SER A 199 -8.84 16.22 -24.84
N SER A 200 -7.71 16.25 -24.14
CA SER A 200 -6.95 15.04 -23.82
C SER A 200 -7.64 14.29 -22.68
N LYS A 201 -7.89 13.00 -22.87
CA LYS A 201 -8.40 12.16 -21.80
C LYS A 201 -7.24 11.64 -20.97
N VAL A 202 -7.19 12.02 -19.69
CA VAL A 202 -6.27 11.39 -18.74
C VAL A 202 -6.82 10.01 -18.40
N GLY A 203 -6.06 8.95 -18.68
CA GLY A 203 -6.43 7.57 -18.30
C GLY A 203 -6.44 7.38 -16.78
N LYS A 204 -7.12 6.34 -16.29
CA LYS A 204 -7.10 6.06 -14.85
C LYS A 204 -5.70 5.64 -14.41
N ARG A 205 -5.41 5.92 -13.14
CA ARG A 205 -4.13 5.64 -12.50
C ARG A 205 -4.36 5.01 -11.14
N CYS A 206 -3.47 4.11 -10.76
CA CYS A 206 -3.32 3.66 -9.39
C CYS A 206 -1.99 4.20 -8.86
N TYR A 207 -2.02 5.13 -7.91
CA TYR A 207 -0.81 5.77 -7.39
C TYR A 207 -0.10 4.90 -6.36
N LEU A 208 1.23 4.91 -6.40
CA LEU A 208 2.09 4.28 -5.40
C LEU A 208 1.93 4.97 -4.03
N GLN A 209 1.83 4.17 -2.98
CA GLN A 209 1.73 4.60 -1.60
C GLN A 209 2.63 3.75 -0.70
N ILE A 210 3.20 4.38 0.33
CA ILE A 210 3.76 3.70 1.50
C ILE A 210 2.62 3.50 2.49
N SER A 211 2.45 2.27 2.95
CA SER A 211 1.35 1.92 3.85
C SER A 211 1.81 1.39 5.20
N ASP A 212 3.03 0.85 5.29
CA ASP A 212 3.69 0.57 6.57
C ASP A 212 5.20 0.41 6.40
N TRP A 213 5.95 0.32 7.51
CA TRP A 213 7.35 -0.10 7.49
C TRP A 213 7.75 -0.82 8.78
N TYR A 214 8.74 -1.70 8.67
CA TYR A 214 9.21 -2.55 9.76
C TYR A 214 10.69 -2.28 10.00
N MET A 215 11.00 -1.81 11.20
CA MET A 215 12.38 -1.60 11.65
C MET A 215 12.87 -2.83 12.41
N GLN A 216 14.19 -3.05 12.38
CA GLN A 216 14.86 -4.02 13.24
C GLN A 216 14.85 -3.57 14.70
#